data_AF-A0A843LX52-F1
#
_entry.id   AF-A0A843LX52-F1
#
_cell.length_a   1.000
_cell.length_b   1.000
_cell.length_c   1.000
_cell.angle_alpha   90.00
_cell.angle_beta   90.00
_cell.angle_gamma   90.00
#
_symmetry.space_group_name_H-M   'P 1'
#
loop_
_entity.id
_entity.type
_entity.pdbx_description
1 polymer ?
#
loop_
_entity_poly.entity_id
_entity_poly.type
_entity_poly.pdbx_seq_one_letter_code
_entity_poly.pdbx_strand_id
1 'polypeptide(L)'
;MRYYHTSDTLYIRGKFRAACTGINGGIADVSTILNHTVPMDFSHENPLEYVESLLSKKGYGKDAFGLLTAVSMQHLCILQYDYITVFVTAGVSNPNPDPEKPHTINIIVTSGEGFSDAALLETIITATEAKAHALKNLGRTFTGTTSDAVAAASEGPLVHTYAGTFTEPGKRIYAAVLKGVTEALLRHEGAVKRPYPSFFIYSRHNNTGWFEWRRDACPYYPCHFEGQACAFCYCPFYPCMDETLGEWVPSTSSETGRVWACSECLLLHDEKHAEYLRKHPDASFDEIRGL
;
A
#
# COMPACT_ATOMS: atom_id res chain seq x y z
N MET A 1 9.85 -3.87 3.30
CA MET A 1 8.53 -3.49 3.83
C MET A 1 7.71 -4.75 4.02
N ARG A 2 6.87 -4.85 5.04
CA ARG A 2 5.96 -5.98 5.25
C ARG A 2 4.58 -5.44 5.60
N TYR A 3 3.52 -6.13 5.24
CA TYR A 3 2.18 -5.74 5.67
C TYR A 3 1.30 -6.96 5.89
N TYR A 4 0.30 -6.78 6.75
CA TYR A 4 -0.80 -7.71 6.91
C TYR A 4 -2.04 -6.94 7.38
N HIS A 5 -3.21 -7.57 7.27
CA HIS A 5 -4.43 -6.97 7.76
C HIS A 5 -5.24 -7.95 8.61
N THR A 6 -5.98 -7.42 9.58
CA THR A 6 -7.05 -8.09 10.31
C THR A 6 -8.40 -7.72 9.68
N SER A 7 -9.51 -8.02 10.36
CA SER A 7 -10.85 -7.58 9.94
C SER A 7 -11.04 -6.05 10.02
N ASP A 8 -10.22 -5.37 10.80
CA ASP A 8 -10.38 -3.96 11.16
C ASP A 8 -9.09 -3.13 11.01
N THR A 9 -7.93 -3.74 10.81
CA THR A 9 -6.66 -3.00 10.80
C THR A 9 -5.73 -3.49 9.73
N LEU A 10 -5.21 -2.58 8.92
CA LEU A 10 -4.00 -2.80 8.12
C LEU A 10 -2.79 -2.36 8.94
N TYR A 11 -1.78 -3.21 9.04
CA TYR A 11 -0.46 -2.89 9.59
C TYR A 11 0.59 -2.98 8.51
N ILE A 12 1.40 -1.92 8.36
CA ILE A 12 2.55 -1.87 7.47
C ILE A 12 3.79 -1.64 8.33
N ARG A 13 4.78 -2.51 8.20
CA ARG A 13 5.94 -2.62 9.09
C ARG A 13 7.24 -2.53 8.28
N GLY A 14 8.23 -1.84 8.83
CA GLY A 14 9.50 -1.61 8.14
C GLY A 14 10.44 -0.72 8.96
N LYS A 15 11.47 -0.19 8.29
CA LYS A 15 12.33 0.87 8.84
C LYS A 15 12.17 2.08 7.92
N PHE A 16 11.12 2.85 8.14
CA PHE A 16 10.71 3.89 7.20
C PHE A 16 11.25 5.25 7.61
N ARG A 17 11.67 6.03 6.61
CA ARG A 17 11.52 7.48 6.65
C ARG A 17 10.15 7.81 6.08
N ALA A 18 9.31 8.54 6.81
CA ALA A 18 7.91 8.76 6.42
C ALA A 18 7.39 10.17 6.73
N ALA A 19 6.42 10.61 5.93
CA ALA A 19 5.59 11.78 6.14
C ALA A 19 4.11 11.37 6.22
N CYS A 20 3.33 11.92 7.16
CA CYS A 20 1.93 11.55 7.34
C CYS A 20 1.08 12.72 7.81
N THR A 21 -0.16 12.80 7.31
CA THR A 21 -1.17 13.80 7.74
C THR A 21 -2.18 13.26 8.77
N GLY A 22 -2.06 11.99 9.15
CA GLY A 22 -2.93 11.32 10.13
C GLY A 22 -2.52 11.56 11.59
N ILE A 23 -2.94 10.64 12.46
CA ILE A 23 -2.62 10.64 13.89
C ILE A 23 -1.12 10.43 14.09
N ASN A 24 -0.55 11.21 15.01
CA ASN A 24 0.89 11.32 15.23
C ASN A 24 1.66 11.82 13.98
N GLY A 25 0.97 12.44 13.02
CA GLY A 25 1.53 12.88 11.75
C GLY A 25 2.64 13.92 11.87
N GLY A 26 3.35 14.13 10.76
CA GLY A 26 4.61 14.86 10.69
C GLY A 26 5.59 14.12 9.76
N ILE A 27 6.89 14.42 9.88
CA ILE A 27 7.95 13.67 9.22
C ILE A 27 8.83 13.02 10.29
N ALA A 28 8.98 11.70 10.24
CA ALA A 28 9.76 10.95 11.22
C ALA A 28 10.27 9.63 10.66
N ASP A 29 11.23 9.04 11.37
CA ASP A 29 11.53 7.63 11.22
C ASP A 29 10.51 6.81 12.03
N VAL A 30 9.85 5.85 11.38
CA VAL A 30 8.79 5.03 11.99
C VAL A 30 8.94 3.56 11.62
N SER A 31 8.61 2.68 12.56
CA SER A 31 8.55 1.24 12.30
C SER A 31 7.19 0.76 11.81
N THR A 32 6.13 1.55 12.03
CA THR A 32 4.75 1.14 11.75
C THR A 32 3.91 2.26 11.15
N ILE A 33 3.11 1.91 10.13
CA ILE A 33 1.98 2.72 9.68
C ILE A 33 0.76 1.82 9.76
N LEU A 34 -0.32 2.29 10.39
CA LEU A 34 -1.58 1.54 10.46
C LEU A 34 -2.74 2.33 9.86
N ASN A 35 -3.72 1.61 9.33
CA ASN A 35 -5.03 2.13 8.96
C ASN A 35 -6.10 1.29 9.64
N HIS A 36 -6.89 1.89 10.54
CA HIS A 36 -7.82 1.18 11.41
C HIS A 36 -9.27 1.61 11.16
N THR A 37 -10.17 0.63 11.04
CA THR A 37 -11.60 0.83 10.95
C THR A 37 -12.18 1.16 12.33
N VAL A 38 -12.87 2.28 12.43
CA VAL A 38 -13.62 2.71 13.63
C VAL A 38 -15.12 2.80 13.30
N PRO A 39 -16.01 2.73 14.31
CA PRO A 39 -17.44 2.99 14.13
C PRO A 39 -17.73 4.38 13.53
N MET A 40 -18.88 4.54 12.89
CA MET A 40 -19.32 5.81 12.29
C MET A 40 -19.48 6.94 13.30
N ASP A 41 -19.80 6.63 14.55
CA ASP A 41 -19.96 7.56 15.66
C ASP A 41 -18.69 7.66 16.52
N PHE A 42 -17.55 7.16 16.02
CA PHE A 42 -16.30 7.18 16.76
C PHE A 42 -15.90 8.60 17.15
N SER A 43 -15.76 8.79 18.45
CA SER A 43 -15.22 9.98 19.08
C SER A 43 -14.31 9.53 20.21
N HIS A 44 -13.09 10.06 20.24
CA HIS A 44 -12.11 9.74 21.27
C HIS A 44 -11.40 11.02 21.66
N GLU A 45 -11.33 11.32 22.97
CA GLU A 45 -10.75 12.56 23.48
C GLU A 45 -9.27 12.69 23.11
N ASN A 46 -8.55 11.56 23.11
CA ASN A 46 -7.16 11.48 22.70
C ASN A 46 -6.92 10.40 21.61
N PRO A 47 -7.06 10.72 20.31
CA PRO A 47 -6.87 9.74 19.23
C PRO A 47 -5.46 9.14 19.18
N LEU A 48 -4.44 9.85 19.69
CA LEU A 48 -3.07 9.33 19.77
C LEU A 48 -2.98 8.16 20.75
N GLU A 49 -3.51 8.31 21.97
CA GLU A 49 -3.56 7.22 22.95
C GLU A 49 -4.33 6.00 22.43
N TYR A 50 -5.41 6.23 21.67
CA TYR A 50 -6.15 5.15 21.03
C TYR A 50 -5.27 4.35 20.07
N VAL A 51 -4.53 5.03 19.18
CA VAL A 51 -3.59 4.39 18.26
C VAL A 51 -2.46 3.67 19.01
N GLU A 52 -1.89 4.30 20.03
CA GLU A 52 -0.85 3.66 20.87
C GLU A 52 -1.36 2.38 21.55
N SER A 53 -2.63 2.33 21.95
CA SER A 53 -3.25 1.14 22.51
C SER A 53 -3.35 -0.01 21.49
N LEU A 54 -3.63 0.29 20.21
CA LEU A 54 -3.69 -0.68 19.13
C LEU A 54 -2.31 -1.27 18.83
N LEU A 55 -1.27 -0.43 18.84
CA LEU A 55 0.13 -0.84 18.69
C LEU A 55 0.57 -1.73 19.87
N SER A 56 0.26 -1.31 21.09
CA SER A 56 0.62 -2.05 22.31
C SER A 56 0.01 -3.46 22.34
N LYS A 57 -1.23 -3.63 21.87
CA LYS A 57 -1.89 -4.95 21.75
C LYS A 57 -1.17 -5.92 20.81
N LYS A 58 -0.37 -5.40 19.88
CA LYS A 58 0.46 -6.19 18.96
C LYS A 58 1.93 -6.28 19.39
N GLY A 59 2.30 -5.65 20.51
CA GLY A 59 3.70 -5.53 20.94
C GLY A 59 4.53 -4.63 20.03
N TYR A 60 3.90 -3.69 19.32
CA TYR A 60 4.59 -2.74 18.44
C TYR A 60 4.99 -1.47 19.20
N GLY A 61 6.08 -0.84 18.75
CA GLY A 61 6.57 0.42 19.27
C GLY A 61 5.65 1.60 18.92
N LYS A 62 5.84 2.72 19.64
CA LYS A 62 5.08 3.96 19.48
C LYS A 62 5.60 4.86 18.35
N ASP A 63 6.74 4.50 17.77
CA ASP A 63 7.32 5.10 16.56
C ASP A 63 6.48 4.74 15.33
N ALA A 64 5.28 5.32 15.26
CA ALA A 64 4.25 4.92 14.32
C ALA A 64 3.35 6.08 13.91
N PHE A 65 2.76 5.94 12.72
CA PHE A 65 1.68 6.79 12.24
C PHE A 65 0.36 6.01 12.14
N GLY A 66 -0.73 6.68 12.50
CA GLY A 66 -2.06 6.07 12.48
C GLY A 66 -3.04 6.81 11.56
N LEU A 67 -3.78 6.06 10.77
CA LEU A 67 -4.93 6.55 10.02
C LEU A 67 -6.18 5.83 10.55
N LEU A 68 -7.28 6.56 10.72
CA LEU A 68 -8.58 6.00 11.11
C LEU A 68 -9.56 6.16 9.96
N THR A 69 -10.46 5.20 9.79
CA THR A 69 -11.49 5.24 8.75
C THR A 69 -12.78 4.58 9.22
N ALA A 70 -13.93 5.00 8.72
CA ALA A 70 -15.18 4.25 8.90
C ALA A 70 -15.37 3.16 7.82
N VAL A 71 -14.47 3.08 6.84
CA VAL A 71 -14.52 2.10 5.75
C VAL A 71 -14.10 0.72 6.29
N SER A 72 -14.91 -0.30 6.03
CA SER A 72 -14.57 -1.68 6.32
C SER A 72 -13.29 -2.11 5.59
N MET A 73 -12.36 -2.77 6.29
CA MET A 73 -11.14 -3.30 5.69
C MET A 73 -11.40 -4.26 4.53
N GLN A 74 -12.59 -4.87 4.40
CA GLN A 74 -12.93 -5.69 3.23
C GLN A 74 -12.84 -4.91 1.90
N HIS A 75 -12.95 -3.57 1.94
CA HIS A 75 -12.85 -2.70 0.76
C HIS A 75 -11.43 -2.16 0.52
N LEU A 76 -10.45 -2.57 1.33
CA LEU A 76 -9.04 -2.21 1.14
C LEU A 76 -8.58 -2.64 -0.25
N CYS A 77 -8.04 -1.68 -0.99
CA CYS A 77 -7.36 -1.92 -2.27
C CYS A 77 -5.87 -1.72 -2.08
N ILE A 78 -5.09 -2.71 -2.50
CA ILE A 78 -3.63 -2.73 -2.42
C ILE A 78 -3.10 -2.78 -3.84
N LEU A 79 -2.26 -1.84 -4.23
CA LEU A 79 -1.77 -1.68 -5.60
C LEU A 79 -0.26 -1.69 -5.61
N GLN A 80 0.28 -2.58 -6.42
CA GLN A 80 1.71 -2.70 -6.60
C GLN A 80 2.13 -2.23 -7.99
N TYR A 81 3.09 -1.30 -8.02
CA TYR A 81 3.77 -0.87 -9.23
C TYR A 81 5.28 -0.78 -8.96
N ASP A 82 6.02 -1.81 -9.35
CA ASP A 82 7.45 -1.96 -9.08
C ASP A 82 7.77 -1.78 -7.59
N TYR A 83 8.68 -0.89 -7.22
CA TYR A 83 9.03 -0.61 -5.82
C TYR A 83 7.97 0.20 -5.06
N ILE A 84 6.89 0.66 -5.70
CA ILE A 84 5.79 1.40 -5.08
C ILE A 84 4.63 0.47 -4.73
N THR A 85 4.19 0.54 -3.48
CA THR A 85 2.96 -0.09 -3.00
C THR A 85 2.02 0.98 -2.47
N VAL A 86 0.75 0.95 -2.86
CA VAL A 86 -0.29 1.89 -2.43
C VAL A 86 -1.43 1.14 -1.76
N PHE A 87 -1.84 1.59 -0.59
CA PHE A 87 -2.98 1.06 0.17
C PHE A 87 -4.07 2.12 0.21
N VAL A 88 -5.30 1.76 -0.18
CA VAL A 88 -6.41 2.69 -0.26
C VAL A 88 -7.65 2.14 0.43
N THR A 89 -8.22 2.92 1.34
CA THR A 89 -9.61 2.78 1.78
C THR A 89 -10.34 4.07 1.49
N ALA A 90 -11.45 4.01 0.76
CA ALA A 90 -12.16 5.20 0.30
C ALA A 90 -13.65 5.10 0.62
N GLY A 91 -14.16 6.11 1.33
CA GLY A 91 -15.58 6.35 1.52
C GLY A 91 -15.88 7.84 1.32
N VAL A 92 -17.05 8.14 0.74
CA VAL A 92 -17.39 9.50 0.27
C VAL A 92 -18.74 10.00 0.76
N SER A 93 -19.31 9.43 1.83
CA SER A 93 -20.52 9.99 2.45
C SER A 93 -20.29 11.33 3.16
N ASN A 94 -19.09 11.89 3.02
CA ASN A 94 -18.61 13.11 3.65
C ASN A 94 -17.94 14.09 2.67
N PRO A 95 -18.59 14.46 1.56
CA PRO A 95 -17.95 15.28 0.55
C PRO A 95 -17.62 16.67 1.12
N ASN A 96 -16.41 17.17 0.86
CA ASN A 96 -16.07 18.56 1.16
C ASN A 96 -16.83 19.52 0.21
N PRO A 97 -17.41 20.66 0.67
CA PRO A 97 -17.32 21.25 2.01
C PRO A 97 -18.51 20.98 2.96
N ASP A 98 -19.52 20.21 2.54
CA ASP A 98 -20.81 20.08 3.24
C ASP A 98 -20.98 18.67 3.86
N PRO A 99 -20.36 18.39 5.02
CA PRO A 99 -20.36 17.07 5.64
C PRO A 99 -21.70 16.70 6.33
N GLU A 100 -22.25 15.52 6.04
CA GLU A 100 -23.40 14.96 6.79
C GLU A 100 -23.03 13.76 7.69
N LYS A 101 -21.99 12.99 7.34
CA LYS A 101 -21.55 11.78 8.06
C LYS A 101 -20.04 11.59 7.91
N PRO A 102 -19.29 11.11 8.92
CA PRO A 102 -17.84 10.94 8.79
C PRO A 102 -17.48 9.80 7.84
N HIS A 103 -16.74 10.10 6.79
CA HIS A 103 -16.05 9.16 5.91
C HIS A 103 -14.75 9.81 5.44
N THR A 104 -13.78 8.98 5.05
CA THR A 104 -12.47 9.44 4.64
C THR A 104 -11.90 8.62 3.50
N ILE A 105 -11.06 9.25 2.69
CA ILE A 105 -10.15 8.58 1.76
C ILE A 105 -8.76 8.58 2.40
N ASN A 106 -8.35 7.40 2.88
CA ASN A 106 -7.01 7.18 3.41
C ASN A 106 -6.15 6.51 2.34
N ILE A 107 -4.97 7.07 2.11
CA ILE A 107 -3.99 6.58 1.14
C ILE A 107 -2.65 6.41 1.86
N ILE A 108 -2.06 5.22 1.79
CA ILE A 108 -0.68 4.99 2.26
C ILE A 108 0.15 4.59 1.05
N VAL A 109 1.19 5.35 0.76
CA VAL A 109 2.18 5.08 -0.28
C VAL A 109 3.46 4.62 0.41
N THR A 110 3.97 3.45 0.03
CA THR A 110 5.27 2.96 0.49
C THR A 110 6.18 2.68 -0.69
N SER A 111 7.47 3.03 -0.55
CA SER A 111 8.52 2.77 -1.52
C SER A 111 9.60 1.85 -0.94
N GLY A 112 10.02 0.84 -1.70
CA GLY A 112 11.21 0.04 -1.42
C GLY A 112 12.54 0.76 -1.75
N GLU A 113 12.47 1.92 -2.40
CA GLU A 113 13.61 2.80 -2.68
C GLU A 113 13.49 4.09 -1.85
N GLY A 114 14.60 4.61 -1.33
CA GLY A 114 14.60 5.71 -0.36
C GLY A 114 14.27 7.06 -0.99
N PHE A 115 13.42 7.83 -0.32
CA PHE A 115 12.98 9.17 -0.74
C PHE A 115 13.55 10.25 0.18
N SER A 116 13.85 11.42 -0.38
CA SER A 116 14.13 12.61 0.43
C SER A 116 12.86 13.08 1.16
N ASP A 117 13.01 13.90 2.20
CA ASP A 117 11.86 14.52 2.87
C ASP A 117 11.01 15.34 1.88
N ALA A 118 11.64 16.00 0.90
CA ALA A 118 10.93 16.71 -0.15
C ALA A 118 10.12 15.77 -1.06
N ALA A 119 10.69 14.62 -1.45
CA ALA A 119 9.99 13.61 -2.24
C ALA A 119 8.83 12.97 -1.45
N LEU A 120 8.97 12.77 -0.13
CA LEU A 120 7.87 12.29 0.72
C LEU A 120 6.71 13.30 0.77
N LEU A 121 7.02 14.60 0.88
CA LEU A 121 6.00 15.65 0.83
C LEU A 121 5.37 15.78 -0.57
N GLU A 122 6.15 15.73 -1.64
CA GLU A 122 5.62 15.72 -3.01
C GLU A 122 4.74 14.49 -3.27
N THR A 123 5.04 13.34 -2.66
CA THR A 123 4.19 12.15 -2.74
C THR A 123 2.79 12.42 -2.22
N ILE A 124 2.64 13.20 -1.13
CA ILE A 124 1.33 13.61 -0.60
C ILE A 124 0.58 14.47 -1.62
N ILE A 125 1.26 15.40 -2.29
CA ILE A 125 0.67 16.23 -3.36
C ILE A 125 0.22 15.35 -4.53
N THR A 126 1.11 14.52 -5.07
CA THR A 126 0.83 13.60 -6.18
C THR A 126 -0.34 12.66 -5.88
N ALA A 127 -0.40 12.09 -4.67
CA ALA A 127 -1.50 11.24 -4.25
C ALA A 127 -2.83 12.02 -4.15
N THR A 128 -2.78 13.26 -3.66
CA THR A 128 -3.96 14.14 -3.56
C THR A 128 -4.52 14.48 -4.94
N GLU A 129 -3.65 14.81 -5.90
CA GLU A 129 -4.05 15.09 -7.29
C GLU A 129 -4.65 13.85 -7.97
N ALA A 130 -4.03 12.68 -7.80
CA ALA A 130 -4.52 11.43 -8.35
C ALA A 130 -5.90 11.04 -7.77
N LYS A 131 -6.09 11.23 -6.46
CA LYS A 131 -7.39 11.03 -5.78
C LYS A 131 -8.46 11.97 -6.35
N ALA A 132 -8.16 13.26 -6.48
CA ALA A 132 -9.10 14.22 -7.05
C ALA A 132 -9.46 13.87 -8.50
N HIS A 133 -8.50 13.40 -9.30
CA HIS A 133 -8.75 12.90 -10.64
C HIS A 133 -9.63 11.64 -10.65
N ALA A 134 -9.41 10.69 -9.74
CA ALA A 134 -10.26 9.51 -9.60
C ALA A 134 -11.72 9.88 -9.32
N LEU A 135 -11.94 10.83 -8.39
CA LEU A 135 -13.26 11.36 -8.05
C LEU A 135 -13.91 12.04 -9.26
N LYS A 136 -13.16 12.88 -9.98
CA LYS A 136 -13.63 13.53 -11.21
C LYS A 136 -14.04 12.52 -12.28
N ASN A 137 -13.26 11.47 -12.49
CA ASN A 137 -13.57 10.41 -13.48
C ASN A 137 -14.84 9.63 -13.11
N LEU A 138 -15.16 9.56 -11.83
CA LEU A 138 -16.43 9.00 -11.33
C LEU A 138 -17.57 10.02 -11.30
N GLY A 139 -17.40 11.20 -11.90
CA GLY A 139 -18.42 12.25 -12.00
C GLY A 139 -18.69 12.99 -10.69
N ARG A 140 -17.78 12.92 -9.70
CA ARG A 140 -17.89 13.69 -8.45
C ARG A 140 -17.51 15.14 -8.68
N THR A 141 -18.19 16.06 -8.01
CA THR A 141 -17.94 17.51 -8.05
C THR A 141 -16.97 17.99 -6.96
N PHE A 142 -16.65 17.13 -6.00
CA PHE A 142 -15.72 17.38 -4.90
C PHE A 142 -14.37 16.69 -5.13
N THR A 143 -13.32 17.19 -4.48
CA THR A 143 -11.94 16.73 -4.66
C THR A 143 -11.45 15.81 -3.54
N GLY A 144 -12.27 15.58 -2.51
CA GLY A 144 -11.93 14.78 -1.35
C GLY A 144 -13.02 14.82 -0.28
N THR A 145 -12.72 14.24 0.88
CA THR A 145 -13.53 14.38 2.10
C THR A 145 -12.92 15.41 3.05
N THR A 146 -13.62 15.77 4.11
CA THR A 146 -13.12 16.71 5.12
C THR A 146 -12.01 16.13 6.00
N SER A 147 -11.71 14.83 5.90
CA SER A 147 -10.80 14.11 6.79
C SER A 147 -9.80 13.20 6.05
N ASP A 148 -9.59 13.44 4.76
CA ASP A 148 -8.65 12.65 3.96
C ASP A 148 -7.26 12.64 4.62
N ALA A 149 -6.65 11.46 4.67
CA ALA A 149 -5.30 11.30 5.20
C ALA A 149 -4.38 10.59 4.22
N VAL A 150 -3.15 11.09 4.10
CA VAL A 150 -2.11 10.49 3.26
C VAL A 150 -0.87 10.23 4.10
N ALA A 151 -0.31 9.04 3.98
CA ALA A 151 1.03 8.71 4.44
C ALA A 151 1.92 8.36 3.26
N ALA A 152 3.14 8.88 3.24
CA ALA A 152 4.21 8.55 2.32
C ALA A 152 5.37 7.98 3.13
N ALA A 153 5.87 6.82 2.75
CA ALA A 153 6.96 6.15 3.45
C ALA A 153 7.95 5.54 2.46
N SER A 154 9.22 5.54 2.82
CA SER A 154 10.26 4.88 2.03
C SER A 154 11.26 4.18 2.93
N GLU A 155 11.87 3.13 2.42
CA GLU A 155 12.99 2.42 3.06
C GLU A 155 14.17 2.32 2.09
N GLY A 156 15.33 1.96 2.62
CA GLY A 156 16.54 1.81 1.83
C GLY A 156 17.31 3.13 1.61
N PRO A 157 18.41 3.09 0.83
CA PRO A 157 19.24 4.25 0.56
C PRO A 157 18.46 5.30 -0.25
N LEU A 158 18.82 6.57 -0.07
CA LEU A 158 18.24 7.69 -0.82
C LEU A 158 18.50 7.53 -2.33
N VAL A 159 17.43 7.43 -3.11
CA VAL A 159 17.44 7.35 -4.58
C VAL A 159 16.70 8.55 -5.16
N HIS A 160 15.49 8.83 -4.66
CA HIS A 160 14.57 9.81 -5.25
C HIS A 160 14.57 11.12 -4.48
N THR A 161 14.89 12.23 -5.15
CA THR A 161 14.85 13.58 -4.55
C THR A 161 13.54 14.32 -4.81
N TYR A 162 12.73 13.84 -5.76
CA TYR A 162 11.42 14.37 -6.16
C TYR A 162 10.41 13.23 -6.36
N ALA A 163 9.12 13.52 -6.23
CA ALA A 163 8.02 12.57 -6.47
C ALA A 163 6.80 13.22 -7.16
N GLY A 164 6.96 14.41 -7.75
CA GLY A 164 5.95 15.05 -8.58
C GLY A 164 5.60 14.24 -9.84
N THR A 165 4.44 14.52 -10.44
CA THR A 165 3.83 13.71 -11.53
C THR A 165 4.67 13.53 -12.80
N PHE A 166 5.72 14.32 -13.01
CA PHE A 166 6.66 14.15 -14.13
C PHE A 166 7.79 13.14 -13.85
N THR A 167 8.09 12.90 -12.58
CA THR A 167 9.17 12.01 -12.12
C THR A 167 8.82 10.54 -12.30
N GLU A 168 9.85 9.69 -12.25
CA GLU A 168 9.73 8.24 -12.32
C GLU A 168 8.85 7.67 -11.18
N PRO A 169 9.10 8.00 -9.89
CA PRO A 169 8.22 7.58 -8.79
C PRO A 169 6.84 8.22 -8.87
N GLY A 170 6.74 9.52 -9.19
CA GLY A 170 5.47 10.25 -9.23
C GLY A 170 4.48 9.69 -10.24
N LYS A 171 4.92 9.27 -11.43
CA LYS A 171 4.05 8.61 -12.43
C LYS A 171 3.44 7.31 -11.91
N ARG A 172 4.23 6.51 -11.18
CA ARG A 172 3.77 5.24 -10.60
C ARG A 172 2.78 5.46 -9.47
N ILE A 173 3.11 6.37 -8.55
CA ILE A 173 2.25 6.76 -7.44
C ILE A 173 0.91 7.26 -7.98
N TYR A 174 0.95 8.17 -8.95
CA TYR A 174 -0.27 8.72 -9.56
C TYR A 174 -1.15 7.63 -10.18
N ALA A 175 -0.57 6.74 -10.99
CA ALA A 175 -1.30 5.65 -11.63
C ALA A 175 -1.91 4.67 -10.61
N ALA A 176 -1.17 4.33 -9.56
CA ALA A 176 -1.62 3.43 -8.50
C ALA A 176 -2.72 4.06 -7.63
N VAL A 177 -2.57 5.33 -7.22
CA VAL A 177 -3.59 6.03 -6.44
C VAL A 177 -4.87 6.21 -7.26
N LEU A 178 -4.76 6.60 -8.53
CA LEU A 178 -5.91 6.76 -9.43
C LEU A 178 -6.72 5.47 -9.52
N LYS A 179 -6.05 4.34 -9.84
CA LYS A 179 -6.70 3.03 -9.89
C LYS A 179 -7.27 2.62 -8.54
N GLY A 180 -6.51 2.81 -7.46
CA GLY A 180 -6.88 2.39 -6.12
C GLY A 180 -8.09 3.11 -5.56
N VAL A 181 -8.16 4.43 -5.71
CA VAL A 181 -9.30 5.23 -5.26
C VAL A 181 -10.55 4.86 -6.06
N THR A 182 -10.44 4.72 -7.39
CA THR A 182 -11.58 4.27 -8.21
C THR A 182 -12.11 2.92 -7.75
N GLU A 183 -11.23 1.95 -7.55
CA GLU A 183 -11.56 0.59 -7.15
C GLU A 183 -12.13 0.50 -5.72
N ALA A 184 -11.58 1.28 -4.78
CA ALA A 184 -12.06 1.31 -3.40
C ALA A 184 -13.46 1.93 -3.31
N LEU A 185 -13.74 2.99 -4.08
CA LEU A 185 -15.06 3.63 -4.12
C LEU A 185 -16.13 2.73 -4.73
N LEU A 186 -15.84 2.11 -5.88
CA LEU A 186 -16.76 1.16 -6.51
C LEU A 186 -17.11 -0.01 -5.57
N ARG A 187 -16.17 -0.42 -4.72
CA ARG A 187 -16.42 -1.43 -3.68
C ARG A 187 -17.29 -0.89 -2.55
N HIS A 188 -16.91 0.24 -1.98
CA HIS A 188 -17.64 0.86 -0.88
C HIS A 188 -19.10 1.18 -1.24
N GLU A 189 -19.35 1.58 -2.49
CA GLU A 189 -20.69 1.88 -3.02
C GLU A 189 -21.45 0.63 -3.51
N GLY A 190 -20.85 -0.56 -3.42
CA GLY A 190 -21.48 -1.83 -3.75
C GLY A 190 -21.56 -2.17 -5.24
N ALA A 191 -20.98 -1.35 -6.12
CA ALA A 191 -20.88 -1.62 -7.55
C ALA A 191 -19.94 -2.80 -7.87
N VAL A 192 -18.90 -2.98 -7.05
CA VAL A 192 -17.98 -4.14 -7.10
C VAL A 192 -18.03 -4.87 -5.76
N LYS A 193 -18.45 -6.14 -5.76
CA LYS A 193 -18.52 -6.94 -4.52
C LYS A 193 -17.31 -7.86 -4.41
N ARG A 194 -16.62 -7.78 -3.28
CA ARG A 194 -15.53 -8.68 -2.88
C ARG A 194 -15.67 -9.05 -1.40
N PRO A 195 -15.42 -10.31 -1.01
CA PRO A 195 -15.52 -10.71 0.38
C PRO A 195 -14.24 -10.44 1.19
N TYR A 196 -13.18 -9.94 0.55
CA TYR A 196 -11.87 -9.67 1.14
C TYR A 196 -11.16 -8.52 0.38
N PRO A 197 -10.10 -7.92 0.96
CA PRO A 197 -9.28 -6.91 0.29
C PRO A 197 -8.79 -7.36 -1.08
N SER A 198 -8.69 -6.42 -2.03
CA SER A 198 -8.21 -6.70 -3.38
C SER A 198 -6.77 -6.28 -3.56
N PHE A 199 -5.98 -7.16 -4.16
CA PHE A 199 -4.60 -6.89 -4.56
C PHE A 199 -4.54 -6.69 -6.07
N PHE A 200 -3.92 -5.60 -6.51
CA PHE A 200 -3.75 -5.24 -7.91
C PHE A 200 -2.27 -5.12 -8.24
N ILE A 201 -1.89 -5.64 -9.40
CA ILE A 201 -0.52 -5.60 -9.87
C ILE A 201 -0.51 -4.88 -11.22
N TYR A 202 0.40 -3.92 -11.36
CA TYR A 202 0.69 -3.34 -12.66
C TYR A 202 1.68 -4.22 -13.40
N SER A 203 1.23 -4.85 -14.50
CA SER A 203 2.11 -5.64 -15.36
C SER A 203 2.37 -4.91 -16.67
N ARG A 204 3.65 -4.84 -17.02
CA ARG A 204 4.12 -4.41 -18.34
C ARG A 204 4.18 -5.56 -19.34
N HIS A 205 4.11 -6.80 -18.85
CA HIS A 205 4.09 -7.97 -19.70
C HIS A 205 2.81 -7.98 -20.54
N ASN A 206 2.95 -8.20 -21.85
CA ASN A 206 1.86 -8.16 -22.83
C ASN A 206 0.97 -6.89 -22.80
N ASN A 207 1.47 -5.78 -22.25
CA ASN A 207 0.76 -4.51 -22.13
C ASN A 207 -0.62 -4.63 -21.45
N THR A 208 -0.78 -5.57 -20.50
CA THR A 208 -2.07 -5.78 -19.80
C THR A 208 -2.41 -4.64 -18.85
N GLY A 209 -1.42 -3.90 -18.36
CA GLY A 209 -1.60 -2.86 -17.36
C GLY A 209 -2.03 -3.43 -16.01
N TRP A 210 -2.96 -2.74 -15.33
CA TRP A 210 -3.49 -3.15 -14.04
C TRP A 210 -4.40 -4.39 -14.16
N PHE A 211 -4.12 -5.41 -13.36
CA PHE A 211 -5.05 -6.52 -13.15
C PHE A 211 -5.25 -6.79 -11.65
N GLU A 212 -6.45 -7.26 -11.30
CA GLU A 212 -6.73 -7.76 -9.95
C GLU A 212 -6.19 -9.18 -9.82
N TRP A 213 -5.34 -9.43 -8.84
CA TRP A 213 -4.90 -10.78 -8.52
C TRP A 213 -6.08 -11.60 -8.02
N ARG A 214 -6.33 -12.72 -8.68
CA ARG A 214 -7.38 -13.68 -8.31
C ARG A 214 -6.81 -15.09 -8.40
N ARG A 215 -6.90 -15.85 -7.31
CA ARG A 215 -6.41 -17.23 -7.24
C ARG A 215 -6.89 -18.08 -8.43
N ASP A 216 -8.17 -17.99 -8.75
CA ASP A 216 -8.81 -18.88 -9.75
C ASP A 216 -8.89 -18.28 -11.15
N ALA A 217 -8.36 -17.07 -11.36
CA ALA A 217 -8.47 -16.35 -12.63
C ALA A 217 -7.22 -15.51 -12.94
N CYS A 218 -6.06 -15.92 -12.41
CA CYS A 218 -4.81 -15.22 -12.66
C CYS A 218 -4.38 -15.48 -14.11
N PRO A 219 -4.24 -14.43 -14.95
CA PRO A 219 -3.84 -14.61 -16.35
C PRO A 219 -2.38 -15.07 -16.51
N TYR A 220 -1.63 -15.10 -15.41
CA TYR A 220 -0.23 -15.51 -15.34
C TYR A 220 -0.04 -16.87 -14.67
N TYR A 221 -1.10 -17.63 -14.37
CA TYR A 221 -0.94 -18.92 -13.71
C TYR A 221 -0.60 -20.06 -14.70
N PRO A 222 0.37 -20.94 -14.38
CA PRO A 222 1.39 -20.77 -13.34
C PRO A 222 2.44 -19.75 -13.79
N CYS A 223 2.94 -18.94 -12.85
CA CYS A 223 3.99 -17.97 -13.16
C CYS A 223 5.40 -18.53 -12.98
N HIS A 224 5.59 -19.49 -12.07
CA HIS A 224 6.86 -20.22 -11.88
C HIS A 224 6.67 -21.72 -12.13
N PHE A 225 5.71 -22.37 -11.45
CA PHE A 225 5.45 -23.81 -11.61
C PHE A 225 4.01 -24.20 -11.25
N GLU A 226 3.56 -25.36 -11.75
CA GLU A 226 2.22 -25.90 -11.45
C GLU A 226 2.10 -26.29 -9.98
N GLY A 227 1.01 -25.89 -9.31
CA GLY A 227 0.81 -26.11 -7.88
C GLY A 227 1.47 -25.09 -6.95
N GLN A 228 2.13 -24.05 -7.49
CA GLN A 228 2.73 -22.98 -6.70
C GLN A 228 1.75 -22.28 -5.74
N ALA A 229 2.25 -21.86 -4.58
CA ALA A 229 1.57 -20.95 -3.69
C ALA A 229 1.53 -19.54 -4.30
N CYS A 230 0.32 -19.00 -4.48
CA CYS A 230 0.12 -17.66 -5.05
C CYS A 230 -0.24 -16.61 -3.98
N ALA A 231 -0.25 -16.96 -2.68
CA ALA A 231 -0.67 -16.08 -1.60
C ALA A 231 0.15 -14.78 -1.53
N PHE A 232 1.40 -14.83 -1.99
CA PHE A 232 2.30 -13.69 -2.12
C PHE A 232 2.77 -13.53 -3.58
N CYS A 233 1.82 -13.55 -4.52
CA CYS A 233 2.09 -13.37 -5.96
C CYS A 233 2.94 -12.13 -6.27
N TYR A 234 2.88 -11.11 -5.41
CA TYR A 234 3.95 -10.16 -5.28
C TYR A 234 4.64 -10.34 -3.94
N CYS A 235 5.93 -10.61 -3.98
CA CYS A 235 6.72 -10.89 -2.80
C CYS A 235 6.77 -9.64 -1.90
N PRO A 236 6.35 -9.71 -0.62
CA PRO A 236 6.48 -8.59 0.31
C PRO A 236 7.94 -8.19 0.54
N PHE A 237 8.89 -9.07 0.25
CA PHE A 237 10.31 -8.77 0.33
C PHE A 237 10.89 -8.18 -0.96
N TYR A 238 10.09 -7.92 -2.00
CA TYR A 238 10.60 -7.35 -3.25
C TYR A 238 10.97 -5.86 -3.09
N PRO A 239 12.15 -5.42 -3.59
CA PRO A 239 13.27 -6.25 -4.04
C PRO A 239 14.06 -6.79 -2.84
N CYS A 240 14.33 -8.09 -2.80
CA CYS A 240 15.06 -8.69 -1.66
C CYS A 240 16.57 -8.50 -1.77
N MET A 241 17.05 -8.17 -2.98
CA MET A 241 18.47 -7.94 -3.31
C MET A 241 19.38 -9.14 -3.01
N ASP A 242 18.80 -10.34 -2.94
CA ASP A 242 19.52 -11.58 -2.72
C ASP A 242 19.86 -12.24 -4.06
N GLU A 243 21.13 -12.18 -4.46
CA GLU A 243 21.59 -12.66 -5.78
C GLU A 243 21.48 -14.19 -5.95
N THR A 244 21.16 -14.93 -4.89
CA THR A 244 20.84 -16.36 -5.02
C THR A 244 19.38 -16.61 -5.44
N LEU A 245 18.53 -15.58 -5.36
CA LEU A 245 17.09 -15.64 -5.67
C LEU A 245 16.69 -14.72 -6.83
N GLY A 246 17.62 -13.93 -7.37
CA GLY A 246 17.34 -12.99 -8.44
C GLY A 246 18.59 -12.24 -8.90
N GLU A 247 18.40 -11.28 -9.79
CA GLU A 247 19.49 -10.51 -10.38
C GLU A 247 19.05 -9.09 -10.73
N TRP A 248 20.02 -8.18 -10.87
CA TRP A 248 19.76 -6.85 -11.41
C TRP A 248 19.83 -6.87 -12.93
N VAL A 249 18.73 -6.50 -13.60
CA VAL A 249 18.67 -6.40 -15.06
C VAL A 249 18.64 -4.95 -15.52
N PRO A 250 19.30 -4.59 -16.64
CA PRO A 250 19.24 -3.24 -17.20
C PRO A 250 17.81 -2.78 -17.47
N SER A 251 17.51 -1.52 -17.19
CA SER A 251 16.18 -0.95 -17.38
C SER A 251 16.25 0.54 -17.73
N THR A 252 15.59 0.92 -18.81
CA THR A 252 15.45 2.32 -19.23
C THR A 252 14.34 3.06 -18.49
N SER A 253 13.53 2.35 -17.70
CA SER A 253 12.41 2.92 -16.95
C SER A 253 12.74 3.24 -15.49
N SER A 254 13.99 3.01 -15.08
CA SER A 254 14.48 3.17 -13.70
C SER A 254 15.55 4.27 -13.67
N GLU A 255 15.48 5.18 -12.71
CA GLU A 255 16.48 6.22 -12.46
C GLU A 255 17.85 5.61 -12.12
N THR A 256 17.86 4.42 -11.52
CA THR A 256 19.09 3.67 -11.26
C THR A 256 19.63 2.93 -12.50
N GLY A 257 18.90 2.94 -13.62
CA GLY A 257 19.25 2.24 -14.85
C GLY A 257 19.09 0.72 -14.81
N ARG A 258 18.54 0.18 -13.71
CA ARG A 258 18.34 -1.26 -13.50
C ARG A 258 17.09 -1.54 -12.66
N VAL A 259 16.57 -2.75 -12.74
CA VAL A 259 15.48 -3.27 -11.90
C VAL A 259 15.83 -4.65 -11.38
N TRP A 260 15.30 -5.01 -10.21
CA TRP A 260 15.49 -6.34 -9.64
C TRP A 260 14.58 -7.36 -10.32
N ALA A 261 15.14 -8.41 -10.89
CA ALA A 261 14.39 -9.51 -11.50
C ALA A 261 14.51 -10.75 -10.60
N CYS A 262 13.37 -11.24 -10.12
CA CYS A 262 13.30 -12.46 -9.30
C CYS A 262 12.41 -13.53 -9.94
N SER A 263 12.41 -13.61 -11.28
CA SER A 263 11.52 -14.50 -12.05
C SER A 263 11.78 -15.99 -11.81
N GLU A 264 12.96 -16.34 -11.30
CA GLU A 264 13.33 -17.72 -10.96
C GLU A 264 13.22 -18.00 -9.44
N CYS A 265 12.69 -17.05 -8.65
CA CYS A 265 12.60 -17.18 -7.21
C CYS A 265 11.44 -18.07 -6.77
N LEU A 266 11.75 -19.21 -6.14
CA LEU A 266 10.73 -20.13 -5.64
C LEU A 266 10.36 -19.91 -4.16
N LEU A 267 11.04 -18.99 -3.46
CA LEU A 267 10.97 -18.87 -2.00
C LEU A 267 9.54 -18.74 -1.47
N LEU A 268 8.74 -17.81 -1.98
CA LEU A 268 7.34 -17.64 -1.56
C LEU A 268 6.31 -18.31 -2.48
N HIS A 269 6.80 -19.08 -3.45
CA HIS A 269 5.98 -19.93 -4.32
C HIS A 269 5.90 -21.36 -3.79
N ASP A 270 6.82 -21.75 -2.91
CA ASP A 270 6.71 -22.97 -2.11
C ASP A 270 5.69 -22.82 -0.96
N GLU A 271 4.92 -23.88 -0.72
CA GLU A 271 3.81 -23.88 0.24
C GLU A 271 4.29 -23.69 1.69
N LYS A 272 5.40 -24.33 2.08
CA LYS A 272 5.94 -24.24 3.45
C LYS A 272 6.26 -22.80 3.82
N HIS A 273 6.96 -22.09 2.95
CA HIS A 273 7.35 -20.69 3.17
C HIS A 273 6.13 -19.75 3.15
N ALA A 274 5.25 -19.91 2.17
CA ALA A 274 4.04 -19.09 2.06
C ALA A 274 3.11 -19.30 3.27
N GLU A 275 2.91 -20.54 3.73
CA GLU A 275 2.11 -20.79 4.92
C GLU A 275 2.73 -20.21 6.19
N TYR A 276 4.05 -20.33 6.34
CA TYR A 276 4.74 -19.78 7.49
C TYR A 276 4.57 -18.27 7.55
N LEU A 277 4.82 -17.55 6.45
CA LEU A 277 4.67 -16.10 6.41
C LEU A 277 3.22 -15.66 6.66
N ARG A 278 2.23 -16.43 6.20
CA ARG A 278 0.81 -16.15 6.50
C ARG A 278 0.49 -16.27 7.99
N LYS A 279 1.13 -17.21 8.70
CA LYS A 279 0.96 -17.40 10.17
C LYS A 279 1.81 -16.41 10.97
N HIS A 280 2.93 -15.98 10.42
CA HIS A 280 3.92 -15.11 11.04
C HIS A 280 4.19 -13.89 10.15
N PRO A 281 3.22 -12.95 10.03
CA PRO A 281 3.34 -11.82 9.10
C PRO A 281 4.50 -10.85 9.42
N ASP A 282 5.03 -10.92 10.65
CA ASP A 282 6.20 -10.16 11.08
C ASP A 282 7.56 -10.85 10.80
N ALA A 283 7.55 -12.07 10.24
CA ALA A 283 8.77 -12.82 9.94
C ALA A 283 9.71 -12.01 9.02
N SER A 284 11.01 -12.06 9.30
CA SER A 284 12.01 -11.40 8.45
C SER A 284 12.29 -12.18 7.19
N PHE A 285 12.88 -11.52 6.19
CA PHE A 285 13.37 -12.21 5.00
C PHE A 285 14.35 -13.33 5.39
N ASP A 286 15.28 -13.04 6.30
CA ASP A 286 16.27 -14.03 6.79
C ASP A 286 15.61 -15.21 7.52
N GLU A 287 14.56 -14.94 8.29
CA GLU A 287 13.79 -15.98 8.97
C GLU A 287 13.09 -16.89 7.96
N ILE A 288 12.40 -16.32 6.97
CA ILE A 288 11.74 -17.08 5.90
C ILE A 288 12.78 -17.90 5.11
N ARG A 289 13.91 -17.29 4.74
CA ARG A 289 14.98 -17.95 3.99
C ARG A 289 15.61 -19.11 4.75
N GLY A 290 15.61 -19.06 6.08
CA GLY A 290 16.21 -20.07 6.95
C GLY A 290 15.37 -21.32 7.23
N LEU A 291 14.12 -21.37 6.75
CA LEU A 291 13.17 -22.45 7.04
C LEU A 291 13.53 -23.78 6.35
#